data_AF-F7QWU8-F1
#
_entry.id   AF-F7QWU8-F1
#
_cell.length_a   1.000
_cell.length_b   1.000
_cell.length_c   1.000
_cell.angle_alpha   90.00
_cell.angle_beta   90.00
_cell.angle_gamma   90.00
#
_symmetry.space_group_name_H-M   'P 1'
#
loop_
_entity.id
_entity.type
_entity.pdbx_description
1 polymer ?
#
loop_
_entity_poly.entity_id
_entity_poly.type
_entity_poly.pdbx_seq_one_letter_code
_entity_poly.pdbx_strand_id
1 'polypeptide(L)'
;MYRNFDKKGIQELFNNELVYDIEHEFEYLELFDPKSFSDLFTNNIKNTYEALKFLTPVQASREEFWFTMINTVYLDYLLDYLKTVSNSKNFNEKVKNSIFYNSSNIRAQVIQRISRYWWLGYKTYDEKNVSNPYWLTEYFFKYDGSSKIISFFSSNLTNNKDIALGIIEGIKNRDDKVINNRWTYLTMNKYFNAMGGVRILDIMTREEIKEETMKHIDYIVENPELLSVEDRKRVIKS
;
A
#
# COMPACT_ATOMS: atom_id res chain seq x y z
N MET A 1 -18.52 10.12 19.04
CA MET A 1 -19.04 9.03 18.18
C MET A 1 -18.01 7.91 18.07
N TYR A 2 -16.94 8.01 17.26
CA TYR A 2 -15.95 6.93 17.10
C TYR A 2 -15.23 6.47 18.39
N ARG A 3 -14.93 7.39 19.32
CA ARG A 3 -14.28 7.05 20.61
C ARG A 3 -15.12 6.13 21.50
N ASN A 4 -16.44 6.25 21.40
CA ASN A 4 -17.38 5.51 22.22
C ASN A 4 -17.99 4.34 21.44
N PHE A 5 -17.48 4.05 20.23
CA PHE A 5 -18.03 3.04 19.32
C PHE A 5 -19.53 3.21 19.06
N ASP A 6 -19.99 4.47 19.01
CA ASP A 6 -21.39 4.82 18.80
C ASP A 6 -21.81 4.59 17.34
N LYS A 7 -22.01 3.31 17.00
CA LYS A 7 -22.41 2.88 15.65
C LYS A 7 -23.71 3.56 15.22
N LYS A 8 -24.72 3.56 16.09
CA LYS A 8 -26.04 4.10 15.80
C LYS A 8 -25.98 5.59 15.49
N GLY A 9 -25.27 6.37 16.31
CA GLY A 9 -25.09 7.79 16.04
C GLY A 9 -24.38 8.02 14.70
N ILE A 10 -23.36 7.23 14.37
CA ILE A 10 -22.65 7.37 13.09
C ILE A 10 -23.60 7.06 11.92
N GLN A 11 -24.38 5.97 12.01
CA GLN A 11 -25.38 5.64 11.00
C GLN A 11 -26.42 6.75 10.85
N GLU A 12 -26.91 7.32 11.94
CA GLU A 12 -27.86 8.45 11.92
C GLU A 12 -27.23 9.69 11.26
N LEU A 13 -25.95 9.99 11.51
CA LEU A 13 -25.25 11.12 10.89
C LEU A 13 -25.11 10.98 9.37
N PHE A 14 -24.86 9.76 8.89
CA PHE A 14 -24.68 9.47 7.46
C PHE A 14 -25.98 9.06 6.75
N ASN A 15 -27.11 8.96 7.46
CA ASN A 15 -28.42 8.71 6.87
C ASN A 15 -29.07 10.02 6.41
N ASN A 16 -28.49 10.64 5.38
CA ASN A 16 -29.00 11.89 4.81
C ASN A 16 -28.81 11.94 3.27
N GLU A 17 -29.56 12.84 2.62
CA GLU A 17 -29.56 13.03 1.16
C GLU A 17 -28.23 13.54 0.58
N LEU A 18 -27.26 13.94 1.42
CA LEU A 18 -25.95 14.43 0.97
C LEU A 18 -24.95 13.30 0.71
N VAL A 19 -25.28 12.05 1.11
CA VAL A 19 -24.48 10.87 0.75
C VAL A 19 -24.81 10.51 -0.70
N TYR A 20 -23.90 10.87 -1.61
CA TYR A 20 -24.06 10.63 -3.04
C TYR A 20 -24.17 9.13 -3.36
N ASP A 21 -25.21 8.76 -4.09
CA ASP A 21 -25.26 7.47 -4.80
C ASP A 21 -24.27 7.49 -5.96
N ILE A 22 -23.46 6.43 -6.05
CA ILE A 22 -22.58 6.19 -7.18
C ILE A 22 -23.42 5.45 -8.22
N GLU A 23 -23.34 5.83 -9.50
CA GLU A 23 -24.05 5.14 -10.60
C GLU A 23 -23.61 3.68 -10.81
N HIS A 24 -22.65 3.18 -10.04
CA HIS A 24 -22.12 1.84 -10.14
C HIS A 24 -22.44 1.04 -8.88
N GLU A 25 -23.25 0.01 -9.09
CA GLU A 25 -23.37 -1.08 -8.14
C GLU A 25 -22.04 -1.85 -8.11
N PHE A 26 -21.58 -2.18 -6.91
CA PHE A 26 -20.41 -3.03 -6.73
C PHE A 26 -20.74 -4.15 -5.75
N GLU A 27 -20.10 -5.30 -5.92
CA GLU A 27 -20.25 -6.42 -5.00
C GLU A 27 -19.54 -6.09 -3.68
N TYR A 28 -20.30 -5.99 -2.60
CA TYR A 28 -19.73 -5.83 -1.28
C TYR A 28 -18.97 -7.11 -0.89
N LEU A 29 -17.66 -6.96 -0.69
CA LEU A 29 -16.81 -7.99 -0.13
C LEU A 29 -16.40 -7.61 1.29
N GLU A 30 -16.66 -8.52 2.23
CA GLU A 30 -16.34 -8.33 3.64
C GLU A 30 -14.82 -8.18 3.85
N LEU A 31 -14.46 -7.20 4.67
CA LEU A 31 -13.08 -6.98 5.12
C LEU A 31 -12.96 -7.43 6.57
N PHE A 32 -11.88 -8.12 6.89
CA PHE A 32 -11.63 -8.67 8.22
C PHE A 32 -10.29 -8.17 8.77
N ASP A 33 -10.11 -8.25 10.08
CA ASP A 33 -8.84 -7.97 10.77
C ASP A 33 -8.48 -9.19 11.66
N PRO A 34 -7.82 -10.23 11.13
CA PRO A 34 -7.53 -11.46 11.87
C PRO A 34 -6.17 -11.40 12.57
N LYS A 35 -5.91 -12.43 13.40
CA LYS A 35 -4.69 -12.60 14.21
C LYS A 35 -3.38 -12.81 13.41
N SER A 36 -3.40 -12.94 12.07
CA SER A 36 -2.24 -13.20 11.17
C SER A 36 -2.08 -12.09 10.11
N PHE A 37 -0.85 -11.60 9.93
CA PHE A 37 -0.56 -10.32 9.23
C PHE A 37 -0.34 -10.41 7.70
N SER A 38 0.12 -11.55 7.18
CA SER A 38 0.51 -11.69 5.75
C SER A 38 -0.68 -11.95 4.83
N ASP A 39 -1.58 -12.85 5.24
CA ASP A 39 -2.78 -13.20 4.46
C ASP A 39 -3.79 -12.04 4.45
N LEU A 40 -3.76 -11.21 5.50
CA LEU A 40 -4.64 -10.07 5.69
C LEU A 40 -4.50 -9.03 4.58
N PHE A 41 -3.30 -8.49 4.38
CA PHE A 41 -3.10 -7.43 3.38
C PHE A 41 -3.46 -7.95 2.00
N THR A 42 -3.00 -9.13 1.65
CA THR A 42 -3.29 -9.73 0.35
C THR A 42 -4.79 -9.92 0.12
N ASN A 43 -5.53 -10.46 1.10
CA ASN A 43 -6.97 -10.71 0.95
C ASN A 43 -7.77 -9.41 0.92
N ASN A 44 -7.52 -8.45 1.83
CA ASN A 44 -8.25 -7.18 1.80
C ASN A 44 -7.89 -6.35 0.56
N ILE A 45 -6.64 -6.41 0.08
CA ILE A 45 -6.24 -5.80 -1.20
C ILE A 45 -7.02 -6.44 -2.36
N LYS A 46 -7.06 -7.77 -2.45
CA LYS A 46 -7.80 -8.48 -3.50
C LYS A 46 -9.29 -8.13 -3.46
N ASN A 47 -9.93 -8.24 -2.29
CA ASN A 47 -11.34 -7.95 -2.11
C ASN A 47 -11.68 -6.50 -2.48
N THR A 48 -10.95 -5.51 -1.93
CA THR A 48 -11.24 -4.10 -2.23
C THR A 48 -10.90 -3.74 -3.67
N TYR A 49 -9.77 -4.22 -4.20
CA TYR A 49 -9.34 -3.83 -5.54
C TYR A 49 -10.19 -4.48 -6.63
N GLU A 50 -10.58 -5.77 -6.53
CA GLU A 50 -11.48 -6.38 -7.52
C GLU A 50 -12.88 -5.75 -7.46
N ALA A 51 -13.46 -5.56 -6.27
CA ALA A 51 -14.79 -4.97 -6.12
C ALA A 51 -14.88 -3.54 -6.69
N LEU A 52 -13.79 -2.78 -6.62
CA LEU A 52 -13.73 -1.36 -7.03
C LEU A 52 -12.76 -1.12 -8.20
N LYS A 53 -12.46 -2.16 -8.99
CA LYS A 53 -11.46 -2.09 -10.07
C LYS A 53 -11.84 -1.14 -11.20
N PHE A 54 -13.14 -0.89 -11.35
CA PHE A 54 -13.70 0.05 -12.31
C PHE A 54 -13.32 1.50 -12.03
N LEU A 55 -12.88 1.82 -10.81
CA LEU A 55 -12.47 3.18 -10.46
C LEU A 55 -11.23 3.59 -11.26
N THR A 56 -11.27 4.79 -11.82
CA THR A 56 -10.06 5.46 -12.33
C THR A 56 -9.21 5.98 -11.18
N PRO A 57 -7.88 6.15 -11.36
CA PRO A 57 -7.02 6.79 -10.35
C PRO A 57 -7.52 8.18 -9.93
N VAL A 58 -8.19 8.91 -10.83
CA VAL A 58 -8.81 10.21 -10.53
C VAL A 58 -9.96 10.06 -9.55
N GLN A 59 -10.88 9.13 -9.79
CA GLN A 59 -11.99 8.85 -8.86
C GLN A 59 -11.48 8.33 -7.51
N ALA A 60 -10.54 7.38 -7.53
CA ALA A 60 -9.93 6.81 -6.34
C ALA A 60 -9.03 7.79 -5.56
N SER A 61 -8.70 8.96 -6.13
CA SER A 61 -7.98 10.02 -5.42
C SER A 61 -8.90 10.93 -4.60
N ARG A 62 -10.22 10.84 -4.77
CA ARG A 62 -11.20 11.67 -4.04
C ARG A 62 -11.32 11.21 -2.59
N GLU A 63 -11.00 12.08 -1.65
CA GLU A 63 -10.97 11.75 -0.22
C GLU A 63 -12.39 11.49 0.32
N GLU A 64 -13.37 12.21 -0.21
CA GLU A 64 -14.77 12.12 0.18
C GLU A 64 -15.36 10.74 -0.14
N PHE A 65 -14.89 10.11 -1.21
CA PHE A 65 -15.28 8.74 -1.56
C PHE A 65 -14.89 7.77 -0.43
N TRP A 66 -13.62 7.77 -0.02
CA TRP A 66 -13.15 6.86 1.02
C TRP A 66 -13.68 7.20 2.41
N PHE A 67 -13.88 8.49 2.69
CA PHE A 67 -14.54 8.96 3.91
C PHE A 67 -16.01 8.48 3.96
N THR A 68 -16.72 8.50 2.85
CA THR A 68 -18.10 8.01 2.79
C THR A 68 -18.13 6.49 2.95
N MET A 69 -17.30 5.76 2.19
CA MET A 69 -17.24 4.29 2.21
C MET A 69 -16.91 3.73 3.60
N ILE A 70 -15.94 4.30 4.32
CA ILE A 70 -15.56 3.82 5.67
C ILE A 70 -16.64 4.07 6.71
N ASN A 71 -17.50 5.07 6.53
CA ASN A 71 -18.53 5.46 7.48
C ASN A 71 -19.92 4.90 7.17
N THR A 72 -20.10 4.35 5.96
CA THR A 72 -21.36 3.74 5.51
C THR A 72 -21.17 2.24 5.32
N VAL A 73 -20.64 1.83 4.17
CA VAL A 73 -20.48 0.43 3.74
C VAL A 73 -19.59 -0.38 4.69
N TYR A 74 -18.48 0.22 5.14
CA TYR A 74 -17.44 -0.48 5.90
C TYR A 74 -17.34 -0.01 7.36
N LEU A 75 -18.44 0.52 7.91
CA LEU A 75 -18.46 1.03 9.29
C LEU A 75 -18.13 -0.05 10.32
N ASP A 76 -18.65 -1.27 10.15
CA ASP A 76 -18.36 -2.37 11.08
C ASP A 76 -16.86 -2.73 11.08
N TYR A 77 -16.25 -2.78 9.89
CA TYR A 77 -14.82 -2.99 9.73
C TYR A 77 -13.98 -1.89 10.43
N LEU A 78 -14.40 -0.62 10.32
CA LEU A 78 -13.77 0.48 11.05
C LEU A 78 -13.86 0.26 12.56
N LEU A 79 -15.06 0.00 13.08
CA LEU A 79 -15.30 -0.10 14.51
C LEU A 79 -14.58 -1.29 15.12
N ASP A 80 -14.55 -2.43 14.45
CA ASP A 80 -13.82 -3.61 14.89
C ASP A 80 -12.32 -3.35 14.97
N TYR A 81 -11.75 -2.68 13.97
CA TYR A 81 -10.37 -2.22 14.07
C TYR A 81 -10.14 -1.30 15.28
N LEU A 82 -10.98 -0.28 15.45
CA LEU A 82 -10.81 0.69 16.53
C LEU A 82 -10.86 0.03 17.91
N LYS A 83 -11.65 -1.04 18.09
CA LYS A 83 -11.65 -1.86 19.32
C LYS A 83 -10.26 -2.46 19.58
N THR A 84 -9.59 -3.00 18.55
CA THR A 84 -8.25 -3.60 18.70
C THR A 84 -7.16 -2.61 19.12
N VAL A 85 -7.33 -1.32 18.80
CA VAL A 85 -6.35 -0.26 19.10
C VAL A 85 -6.81 0.71 20.18
N SER A 86 -7.93 0.43 20.85
CA SER A 86 -8.56 1.28 21.87
C SER A 86 -7.62 1.67 23.01
N ASN A 87 -6.73 0.77 23.43
CA ASN A 87 -5.75 1.01 24.49
C ASN A 87 -4.44 1.66 23.99
N SER A 88 -4.35 2.04 22.72
CA SER A 88 -3.14 2.65 22.16
C SER A 88 -2.98 4.10 22.63
N LYS A 89 -1.77 4.48 23.04
CA LYS A 89 -1.42 5.90 23.33
C LYS A 89 -1.71 6.84 22.15
N ASN A 90 -1.68 6.31 20.91
CA ASN A 90 -1.93 7.06 19.68
C ASN A 90 -3.35 6.79 19.13
N PHE A 91 -4.31 6.38 19.96
CA PHE A 91 -5.67 6.03 19.52
C PHE A 91 -6.32 7.14 18.68
N ASN A 92 -6.21 8.40 19.10
CA ASN A 92 -6.76 9.54 18.36
C ASN A 92 -6.17 9.69 16.95
N GLU A 93 -4.86 9.47 16.81
CA GLU A 93 -4.19 9.51 15.52
C GLU A 93 -4.64 8.34 14.64
N LYS A 94 -4.80 7.15 15.22
CA LYS A 94 -5.31 5.96 14.50
C LYS A 94 -6.74 6.15 14.02
N VAL A 95 -7.62 6.75 14.84
CA VAL A 95 -8.98 7.13 14.43
C VAL A 95 -8.92 8.08 13.25
N LYS A 96 -8.17 9.19 13.38
CA LYS A 96 -7.99 10.18 12.33
C LYS A 96 -7.50 9.54 11.03
N ASN A 97 -6.40 8.80 11.08
CA ASN A 97 -5.78 8.14 9.93
C ASN A 97 -6.66 7.05 9.31
N SER A 98 -7.58 6.46 10.07
CA SER A 98 -8.50 5.46 9.51
C SER A 98 -9.62 6.09 8.68
N ILE A 99 -10.04 7.30 9.06
CA ILE A 99 -11.22 7.96 8.52
C ILE A 99 -10.85 8.99 7.45
N PHE A 100 -9.85 9.83 7.71
CA PHE A 100 -9.49 10.98 6.90
C PHE A 100 -8.11 10.85 6.26
N TYR A 101 -7.90 11.62 5.20
CA TYR A 101 -6.59 11.86 4.60
C TYR A 101 -5.84 12.95 5.38
N ASN A 102 -5.14 12.59 6.46
CA ASN A 102 -4.46 13.58 7.34
C ASN A 102 -2.97 13.81 7.01
N SER A 103 -2.56 13.59 5.75
CA SER A 103 -1.16 13.76 5.33
C SER A 103 -1.10 14.13 3.84
N SER A 104 0.10 14.23 3.24
CA SER A 104 0.21 14.42 1.78
C SER A 104 -0.60 13.38 1.02
N ASN A 105 -1.16 13.75 -0.14
CA ASN A 105 -2.11 12.91 -0.90
C ASN A 105 -1.62 11.46 -1.09
N ILE A 106 -0.37 11.28 -1.53
CA ILE A 106 0.21 9.94 -1.78
C ILE A 106 0.33 9.12 -0.49
N ARG A 107 0.76 9.76 0.60
CA ARG A 107 0.88 9.07 1.89
C ARG A 107 -0.50 8.75 2.47
N ALA A 108 -1.44 9.67 2.35
CA ALA A 108 -2.80 9.50 2.84
C ALA A 108 -3.51 8.34 2.15
N GLN A 109 -3.33 8.20 0.83
CA GLN A 109 -3.84 7.09 0.03
C GLN A 109 -3.46 5.72 0.60
N VAL A 110 -2.24 5.56 1.11
CA VAL A 110 -1.73 4.28 1.67
C VAL A 110 -1.89 4.15 3.19
N ILE A 111 -2.43 5.17 3.85
CA ILE A 111 -2.71 5.17 5.29
C ILE A 111 -4.20 4.96 5.58
N GLN A 112 -5.07 5.66 4.84
CA GLN A 112 -6.52 5.58 5.06
C GLN A 112 -7.00 4.14 4.91
N ARG A 113 -7.85 3.72 5.85
CA ARG A 113 -8.07 2.32 6.22
C ARG A 113 -8.49 1.44 5.04
N ILE A 114 -9.30 1.96 4.12
CA ILE A 114 -9.81 1.22 2.94
C ILE A 114 -9.10 1.67 1.67
N SER A 115 -8.90 2.98 1.50
CA SER A 115 -8.17 3.55 0.37
C SER A 115 -6.86 2.80 0.12
N ARG A 116 -6.11 2.50 1.19
CA ARG A 116 -4.83 1.79 1.08
C ARG A 116 -4.97 0.47 0.34
N TYR A 117 -6.05 -0.27 0.53
CA TYR A 117 -6.22 -1.57 -0.12
C TYR A 117 -6.41 -1.42 -1.62
N TRP A 118 -7.19 -0.42 -2.03
CA TRP A 118 -7.35 -0.10 -3.44
C TRP A 118 -6.05 0.37 -4.08
N TRP A 119 -5.35 1.35 -3.47
CA TRP A 119 -4.11 1.89 -4.02
C TRP A 119 -2.97 0.87 -4.06
N LEU A 120 -2.85 0.03 -3.03
CA LEU A 120 -1.86 -1.05 -3.01
C LEU A 120 -2.18 -2.10 -4.07
N GLY A 121 -3.47 -2.43 -4.26
CA GLY A 121 -3.92 -3.27 -5.37
C GLY A 121 -3.53 -2.67 -6.71
N TYR A 122 -3.96 -1.44 -6.99
CA TYR A 122 -3.64 -0.71 -8.21
C TYR A 122 -2.13 -0.69 -8.53
N LYS A 123 -1.29 -0.40 -7.53
CA LYS A 123 0.17 -0.26 -7.67
C LYS A 123 0.92 -1.60 -7.80
N THR A 124 0.32 -2.71 -7.39
CA THR A 124 0.99 -4.03 -7.37
C THR A 124 0.34 -5.09 -8.25
N TYR A 125 -0.84 -4.80 -8.81
CA TYR A 125 -1.52 -5.63 -9.77
C TYR A 125 -0.78 -5.61 -11.11
N ASP A 126 -0.50 -6.79 -11.65
CA ASP A 126 0.19 -6.97 -12.93
C ASP A 126 -0.76 -7.51 -13.99
N GLU A 127 -1.29 -6.62 -14.83
CA GLU A 127 -2.18 -6.95 -15.94
C GLU A 127 -1.52 -7.90 -16.96
N LYS A 128 -0.19 -7.95 -17.04
CA LYS A 128 0.53 -8.80 -17.99
C LYS A 128 0.61 -10.25 -17.52
N ASN A 129 0.51 -10.53 -16.22
CA ASN A 129 0.47 -11.88 -15.69
C ASN A 129 -0.97 -12.38 -15.56
N VAL A 130 -1.57 -12.81 -16.67
CA VAL A 130 -2.98 -13.23 -16.74
C VAL A 130 -3.30 -14.39 -15.77
N SER A 131 -2.34 -15.28 -15.52
CA SER A 131 -2.56 -16.46 -14.66
C SER A 131 -2.60 -16.13 -13.16
N ASN A 132 -1.81 -15.14 -12.74
CA ASN A 132 -1.81 -14.62 -11.38
C ASN A 132 -1.44 -13.14 -11.39
N PRO A 133 -2.40 -12.23 -11.61
CA PRO A 133 -2.12 -10.79 -11.64
C PRO A 133 -1.63 -10.22 -10.30
N TYR A 134 -1.88 -10.93 -9.19
CA TYR A 134 -1.51 -10.50 -7.84
C TYR A 134 -0.15 -11.04 -7.38
N TRP A 135 0.62 -11.71 -8.23
CA TRP A 135 1.88 -12.36 -7.84
C TRP A 135 2.90 -11.40 -7.19
N LEU A 136 2.95 -10.13 -7.62
CA LEU A 136 3.80 -9.09 -7.01
C LEU A 136 3.19 -8.52 -5.73
N THR A 137 1.87 -8.41 -5.64
CA THR A 137 1.17 -8.13 -4.37
C THR A 137 1.54 -9.19 -3.32
N GLU A 138 1.35 -10.47 -3.66
CA GLU A 138 1.64 -11.62 -2.79
C GLU A 138 3.10 -11.62 -2.35
N TYR A 139 4.03 -11.35 -3.27
CA TYR A 139 5.45 -11.24 -2.94
C TYR A 139 5.75 -10.04 -2.02
N PHE A 140 5.26 -8.84 -2.35
CA PHE A 140 5.53 -7.63 -1.57
C PHE A 140 5.02 -7.78 -0.14
N PHE A 141 3.83 -8.33 0.05
CA PHE A 141 3.21 -8.51 1.36
C PHE A 141 3.66 -9.77 2.09
N LYS A 142 4.51 -10.61 1.47
CA LYS A 142 5.16 -11.74 2.12
C LYS A 142 6.05 -11.25 3.27
N TYR A 143 5.57 -11.44 4.50
CA TYR A 143 6.19 -11.01 5.76
C TYR A 143 6.31 -9.48 5.94
N ASP A 144 5.88 -8.94 7.08
CA ASP A 144 6.06 -7.53 7.46
C ASP A 144 5.60 -6.49 6.39
N GLY A 145 4.43 -6.72 5.79
CA GLY A 145 3.88 -5.85 4.75
C GLY A 145 3.70 -4.39 5.18
N SER A 146 3.21 -4.13 6.40
CA SER A 146 2.92 -2.76 6.85
C SER A 146 4.15 -1.87 6.94
N SER A 147 5.30 -2.40 7.36
CA SER A 147 6.52 -1.57 7.46
C SER A 147 7.02 -1.17 6.07
N LYS A 148 6.83 -2.04 5.07
CA LYS A 148 7.18 -1.81 3.67
C LYS A 148 6.29 -0.78 2.98
N ILE A 149 4.99 -0.75 3.27
CA ILE A 149 4.02 0.17 2.63
C ILE A 149 4.51 1.61 2.71
N ILE A 150 4.79 2.07 3.93
CA ILE A 150 5.15 3.45 4.16
C ILE A 150 6.52 3.77 3.57
N SER A 151 7.50 2.88 3.74
CA SER A 151 8.84 3.10 3.23
C SER A 151 8.90 3.11 1.70
N PHE A 152 8.04 2.35 1.04
CA PHE A 152 8.08 2.16 -0.40
C PHE A 152 7.09 3.05 -1.14
N PHE A 153 5.80 3.03 -0.79
CA PHE A 153 4.71 3.67 -1.53
C PHE A 153 4.40 5.12 -1.12
N SER A 154 5.12 5.68 -0.16
CA SER A 154 5.00 7.11 0.18
C SER A 154 5.90 8.03 -0.64
N SER A 155 6.61 7.51 -1.66
CA SER A 155 7.47 8.32 -2.55
C SER A 155 6.73 8.71 -3.83
N ASN A 156 7.05 9.88 -4.41
CA ASN A 156 6.49 10.29 -5.70
C ASN A 156 6.87 9.32 -6.82
N LEU A 157 8.08 8.78 -6.75
CA LEU A 157 8.63 7.81 -7.69
C LEU A 157 7.74 6.57 -7.83
N THR A 158 7.42 5.92 -6.71
CA THR A 158 6.60 4.69 -6.68
C THR A 158 5.10 4.99 -6.78
N ASN A 159 4.74 6.25 -7.07
CA ASN A 159 3.42 6.60 -7.55
C ASN A 159 3.22 6.23 -9.02
N ASN A 160 4.30 6.11 -9.79
CA ASN A 160 4.27 5.46 -11.10
C ASN A 160 4.20 3.94 -10.90
N LYS A 161 3.13 3.33 -11.43
CA LYS A 161 2.85 1.89 -11.32
C LYS A 161 3.95 1.03 -11.94
N ASP A 162 4.45 1.40 -13.13
CA ASP A 162 5.48 0.62 -13.81
C ASP A 162 6.80 0.62 -13.05
N ILE A 163 7.15 1.76 -12.44
CA ILE A 163 8.33 1.85 -11.57
C ILE A 163 8.15 0.98 -10.33
N ALA A 164 6.99 1.06 -9.66
CA ALA A 164 6.72 0.24 -8.50
C ALA A 164 6.81 -1.27 -8.82
N LEU A 165 6.17 -1.72 -9.90
CA LEU A 165 6.20 -3.12 -10.32
C LEU A 165 7.62 -3.57 -10.69
N GLY A 166 8.36 -2.75 -11.45
CA GLY A 166 9.73 -3.06 -11.86
C GLY A 166 10.67 -3.25 -10.66
N ILE A 167 10.58 -2.38 -9.66
CA ILE A 167 11.38 -2.51 -8.42
C ILE A 167 11.00 -3.77 -7.64
N ILE A 168 9.70 -4.02 -7.42
CA ILE A 168 9.27 -5.21 -6.66
C ILE A 168 9.71 -6.49 -7.39
N GLU A 169 9.57 -6.53 -8.71
CA GLU A 169 9.96 -7.66 -9.54
C GLU A 169 11.48 -7.86 -9.54
N GLY A 170 12.26 -6.80 -9.64
CA GLY A 170 13.72 -6.86 -9.58
C GLY A 170 14.22 -7.39 -8.23
N ILE A 171 13.64 -6.92 -7.12
CA ILE A 171 13.92 -7.45 -5.78
C ILE A 171 13.54 -8.94 -5.70
N LYS A 172 12.40 -9.34 -6.29
CA LYS A 172 11.99 -10.74 -6.35
C LYS A 172 12.95 -11.62 -7.14
N ASN A 173 13.55 -11.08 -8.20
CA ASN A 173 14.51 -11.78 -9.08
C ASN A 173 15.92 -11.87 -8.46
N ARG A 174 16.12 -11.25 -7.28
CA ARG A 174 17.34 -11.32 -6.46
C ARG A 174 17.00 -11.69 -5.02
N ASP A 175 15.88 -12.39 -4.81
CA ASP A 175 15.45 -12.77 -3.47
C ASP A 175 16.41 -13.76 -2.80
N ASP A 176 17.31 -14.41 -3.55
CA ASP A 176 18.44 -15.20 -3.08
C ASP A 176 19.53 -14.34 -2.44
N LYS A 177 19.69 -13.09 -2.87
CA LYS A 177 20.76 -12.17 -2.41
C LYS A 177 20.31 -11.16 -1.38
N VAL A 178 19.05 -10.74 -1.39
CA VAL A 178 18.52 -9.71 -0.48
C VAL A 178 17.30 -10.16 0.30
N ILE A 179 17.07 -9.52 1.45
CA ILE A 179 15.93 -9.78 2.32
C ILE A 179 14.73 -8.96 1.84
N ASN A 180 13.57 -9.58 1.65
CA ASN A 180 12.32 -8.89 1.30
C ASN A 180 11.71 -8.14 2.51
N ASN A 181 12.31 -7.02 2.89
CA ASN A 181 11.88 -6.19 4.01
C ASN A 181 11.97 -4.69 3.68
N ARG A 182 11.51 -3.84 4.60
CA ARG A 182 11.49 -2.38 4.43
C ARG A 182 12.84 -1.76 4.05
N TRP A 183 13.95 -2.32 4.53
CA TRP A 183 15.28 -1.73 4.32
C TRP A 183 15.72 -1.88 2.87
N THR A 184 15.46 -3.04 2.26
CA THR A 184 15.71 -3.26 0.83
C THR A 184 14.91 -2.28 -0.03
N TYR A 185 13.62 -2.08 0.25
CA TYR A 185 12.81 -1.09 -0.47
C TYR A 185 13.27 0.36 -0.23
N LEU A 186 13.73 0.71 0.98
CA LEU A 186 14.33 2.02 1.26
C LEU A 186 15.62 2.23 0.46
N THR A 187 16.48 1.22 0.37
CA THR A 187 17.72 1.28 -0.43
C THR A 187 17.39 1.50 -1.90
N MET A 188 16.44 0.74 -2.46
CA MET A 188 16.01 0.96 -3.85
C MET A 188 15.39 2.34 -4.06
N ASN A 189 14.51 2.80 -3.17
CA ASN A 189 13.95 4.14 -3.25
C ASN A 189 15.02 5.24 -3.23
N LYS A 190 16.05 5.12 -2.38
CA LYS A 190 17.17 6.08 -2.35
C LYS A 190 17.94 6.07 -3.67
N TYR A 191 18.25 4.88 -4.17
CA TYR A 191 18.99 4.71 -5.43
C TYR A 191 18.23 5.32 -6.61
N PHE A 192 16.96 4.96 -6.81
CA PHE A 192 16.18 5.52 -7.90
C PHE A 192 15.93 7.02 -7.73
N ASN A 193 15.67 7.53 -6.51
CA ASN A 193 15.57 8.98 -6.31
C ASN A 193 16.86 9.73 -6.68
N ALA A 194 18.04 9.15 -6.41
CA ALA A 194 19.31 9.72 -6.85
C ALA A 194 19.47 9.65 -8.38
N MET A 195 19.06 8.54 -9.00
CA MET A 195 19.05 8.40 -10.45
C MET A 195 18.10 9.40 -11.14
N GLY A 196 16.98 9.75 -10.50
CA GLY A 196 16.03 10.74 -11.00
C GLY A 196 16.56 12.18 -11.06
N GLY A 197 17.67 12.46 -10.37
CA GLY A 197 18.40 13.73 -10.50
C GLY A 197 19.30 13.79 -11.74
N VAL A 198 19.60 12.65 -12.37
CA VAL A 198 20.56 12.53 -13.48
C VAL A 198 19.95 11.89 -14.75
N ARG A 199 18.76 11.29 -14.64
CA ARG A 199 17.99 10.68 -15.74
C ARG A 199 16.51 10.97 -15.55
N ILE A 200 15.77 11.07 -16.66
CA ILE A 200 14.31 11.12 -16.63
C ILE A 200 13.81 9.69 -16.37
N LEU A 201 13.47 9.37 -15.14
CA LEU A 201 12.95 8.03 -14.79
C LEU A 201 11.58 7.75 -15.43
N ASP A 202 10.82 8.81 -15.71
CA ASP A 202 9.45 8.71 -16.21
C ASP A 202 9.35 8.14 -17.64
N ILE A 203 10.47 8.00 -18.35
CA ILE A 203 10.52 7.36 -19.68
C ILE A 203 11.02 5.91 -19.63
N MET A 204 11.49 5.44 -18.47
CA MET A 204 11.94 4.06 -18.33
C MET A 204 10.74 3.12 -18.30
N THR A 205 10.82 2.06 -19.08
CA THR A 205 9.87 0.96 -19.06
C THR A 205 10.02 0.15 -17.76
N ARG A 206 8.95 -0.57 -17.37
CA ARG A 206 9.00 -1.52 -16.25
C ARG A 206 10.17 -2.51 -16.35
N GLU A 207 10.49 -2.97 -17.56
CA GLU A 207 11.59 -3.92 -17.79
C GLU A 207 12.94 -3.29 -17.50
N GLU A 208 13.19 -2.06 -17.96
CA GLU A 208 14.42 -1.33 -17.65
C GLU A 208 14.54 -1.05 -16.14
N ILE A 209 13.44 -0.70 -15.47
CA ILE A 209 13.43 -0.52 -14.00
C ILE A 209 13.77 -1.84 -13.29
N LYS A 210 13.21 -2.96 -13.75
CA LYS A 210 13.53 -4.30 -13.21
C LYS A 210 15.00 -4.63 -13.38
N GLU A 211 15.54 -4.47 -14.59
CA GLU A 211 16.96 -4.69 -14.87
C GLU A 211 17.85 -3.81 -14.00
N GLU A 212 17.55 -2.52 -13.90
CA GLU A 212 18.35 -1.59 -13.11
C GLU A 212 18.29 -1.91 -11.61
N THR A 213 17.12 -2.34 -11.12
CA THR A 213 16.98 -2.84 -9.75
C THR A 213 17.87 -4.05 -9.50
N MET A 214 17.87 -5.03 -10.41
CA MET A 214 18.73 -6.22 -10.29
C MET A 214 20.21 -5.86 -10.34
N LYS A 215 20.62 -5.01 -11.29
CA LYS A 215 22.01 -4.53 -11.43
C LYS A 215 22.47 -3.82 -10.15
N HIS A 216 21.63 -2.95 -9.60
CA HIS A 216 21.98 -2.24 -8.36
C HIS A 216 22.08 -3.18 -7.16
N ILE A 217 21.19 -4.18 -7.05
CA ILE A 217 21.28 -5.22 -6.02
C ILE A 217 22.60 -6.00 -6.15
N ASP A 218 22.95 -6.45 -7.36
CA ASP A 218 24.20 -7.17 -7.61
C ASP A 218 25.41 -6.30 -7.21
N TYR A 219 25.38 -5.03 -7.58
CA TYR A 219 26.43 -4.06 -7.24
C TYR A 219 26.60 -3.86 -5.72
N ILE A 220 25.53 -3.66 -4.95
CA ILE A 220 25.65 -3.48 -3.47
C ILE A 220 26.02 -4.77 -2.74
N VAL A 221 25.75 -5.93 -3.33
CA VAL A 221 26.16 -7.23 -2.78
C VAL A 221 27.66 -7.47 -3.00
N GLU A 222 28.17 -7.11 -4.18
CA GLU A 222 29.61 -7.15 -4.50
C GLU A 222 30.42 -6.08 -3.75
N ASN A 223 29.79 -4.96 -3.42
CA ASN A 223 30.41 -3.80 -2.77
C ASN A 223 29.67 -3.44 -1.47
N PRO A 224 29.63 -4.36 -0.46
CA PRO A 224 28.82 -4.18 0.73
C PRO A 224 29.24 -2.98 1.59
N GLU A 225 30.46 -2.47 1.41
CA GLU A 225 30.98 -1.26 2.05
C GLU A 225 30.19 0.02 1.74
N LEU A 226 29.45 0.03 0.63
CA LEU A 226 28.54 1.11 0.26
C LEU A 226 27.32 1.21 1.18
N LEU A 227 27.00 0.13 1.91
CA LEU A 227 25.97 0.12 2.94
C LEU A 227 26.59 0.32 4.32
N SER A 228 25.84 0.97 5.21
CA SER A 228 26.17 1.01 6.63
C SER A 228 26.28 -0.41 7.19
N VAL A 229 27.10 -0.62 8.22
CA VAL A 229 27.27 -1.95 8.85
C VAL A 229 25.93 -2.55 9.31
N GLU A 230 25.01 -1.69 9.76
CA GLU A 230 23.67 -2.09 10.17
C GLU A 230 22.78 -2.48 8.98
N ASP A 231 22.83 -1.71 7.88
CA ASP A 231 22.04 -1.98 6.69
C ASP A 231 22.49 -3.23 5.95
N ARG A 232 23.80 -3.57 5.96
CA ARG A 232 24.30 -4.83 5.38
C ARG A 232 23.54 -6.04 5.93
N LYS A 233 23.40 -6.12 7.26
CA LYS A 233 22.68 -7.21 7.96
C LYS A 233 21.18 -7.21 7.71
N ARG A 234 20.61 -6.06 7.33
CA ARG A 234 19.18 -5.88 7.09
C ARG A 234 18.80 -6.10 5.64
N VAL A 235 19.71 -5.85 4.70
CA VAL A 235 19.43 -5.87 3.27
C VAL A 235 19.98 -7.13 2.62
N ILE A 236 21.24 -7.50 2.89
CA ILE A 236 21.91 -8.62 2.23
C ILE A 236 21.62 -9.90 3.01
N LYS A 237 21.31 -10.99 2.29
CA LYS A 237 21.22 -12.32 2.87
C LYS A 237 22.63 -12.85 3.14
N SER A 238 22.83 -13.30 4.38
CA SER A 238 24.04 -13.99 4.84
C SER A 238 24.14 -15.41 4.29
#